data_AF-A0A349GPP8-F1
#
_entry.id   AF-A0A349GPP8-F1
#
_cell.length_a   1.000
_cell.length_b   1.000
_cell.length_c   1.000
_cell.angle_alpha   90.00
_cell.angle_beta   90.00
_cell.angle_gamma   90.00
#
_symmetry.space_group_name_H-M   'P 1'
#
loop_
_entity.id
_entity.type
_entity.pdbx_description
1 polymer ?
#
loop_
_entity_poly.entity_id
_entity_poly.type
_entity_poly.pdbx_seq_one_letter_code
_entity_poly.pdbx_strand_id
1 'polypeptide(L)'
;MNMKEKVFAAFTSLIITGTFSSCSFDASKLKIWDKSDNQNNNKVENAVVEDSDISYQWDTVSIDGGGYVSGIVCNKTEKGLMYARTEKSGAFRYDSENKEWICMTDFLSADESGLMSVESIATDNHEPNRVYMACGSLESGENGVIFRSEDYGSSWERFELSFPCGGDAAGRGSGERLAIDPNDNRTIYYGSRSAGLWKSSDYGKTWSVVPSFNTTGNFAQDSADIGIMWIAFDEQSGTDGSPTLNIYAGVADVDGNTIYKSENAGITWDSIDTELAGYYPVQAEFSENG
;
A
#
# COMPACT_ATOMS: atom_id res chain seq x y z
N MET A 1 -45.54 3.15 -1.28
CA MET A 1 -44.46 4.07 -0.88
C MET A 1 -43.18 3.27 -1.04
N ASN A 2 -42.49 3.49 -2.16
CA ASN A 2 -41.32 2.74 -2.62
C ASN A 2 -40.07 3.19 -1.85
N MET A 3 -39.20 2.25 -1.49
CA MET A 3 -37.78 2.53 -1.30
C MET A 3 -37.01 1.56 -2.19
N LYS A 4 -36.51 2.09 -3.31
CA LYS A 4 -35.67 1.40 -4.28
C LYS A 4 -34.25 1.31 -3.71
N GLU A 5 -33.67 0.12 -3.75
CA GLU A 5 -32.23 -0.09 -3.61
C GLU A 5 -31.51 0.69 -4.71
N LYS A 6 -30.51 1.47 -4.31
CA LYS A 6 -29.60 2.18 -5.22
C LYS A 6 -28.39 1.29 -5.44
N VAL A 7 -28.33 0.63 -6.60
CA VAL A 7 -27.07 0.12 -7.15
C VAL A 7 -26.30 1.33 -7.66
N PHE A 8 -25.15 1.62 -7.05
CA PHE A 8 -24.20 2.60 -7.57
C PHE A 8 -23.22 1.85 -8.48
N ALA A 9 -23.43 1.95 -9.80
CA ALA A 9 -22.44 1.60 -10.80
C ALA A 9 -21.79 2.91 -11.26
N ALA A 10 -20.49 3.07 -11.02
CA ALA A 10 -19.72 4.13 -11.63
C ALA A 10 -19.59 3.81 -13.13
N PHE A 11 -20.37 4.51 -13.96
CA PHE A 11 -20.24 4.46 -15.42
C PHE A 11 -19.16 5.45 -15.87
N THR A 12 -18.12 4.94 -16.53
CA THR A 12 -17.53 5.62 -17.68
C THR A 12 -17.94 4.86 -18.95
N SER A 13 -18.37 5.62 -19.95
CA SER A 13 -19.11 5.19 -21.14
C SER A 13 -18.41 4.09 -21.96
N LEU A 14 -19.15 3.02 -22.31
CA LEU A 14 -18.83 2.16 -23.46
C LEU A 14 -20.09 1.94 -24.31
N ILE A 15 -20.04 2.35 -25.59
CA ILE A 15 -20.95 1.85 -26.63
C ILE A 15 -20.40 0.49 -27.08
N ILE A 16 -21.08 -0.58 -26.69
CA ILE A 16 -20.79 -1.93 -27.19
C ILE A 16 -21.49 -2.09 -28.54
N THR A 17 -20.72 -2.12 -29.63
CA THR A 17 -21.12 -2.84 -30.84
C THR A 17 -20.10 -3.96 -31.07
N GLY A 18 -20.40 -5.14 -30.53
CA GLY A 18 -19.62 -6.37 -30.70
C GLY A 18 -20.51 -7.57 -30.42
N THR A 19 -20.57 -8.49 -31.38
CA THR A 19 -21.46 -9.65 -31.41
C THR A 19 -21.20 -10.63 -30.27
N PHE A 20 -22.21 -10.86 -29.43
CA PHE A 20 -22.19 -11.93 -28.43
C PHE A 20 -22.28 -13.31 -29.11
N SER A 21 -21.31 -14.19 -28.82
CA SER A 21 -21.52 -15.63 -28.96
C SER A 21 -22.51 -16.07 -27.88
N SER A 22 -23.57 -16.75 -28.30
CA SER A 22 -24.72 -17.13 -27.48
C SER A 22 -24.35 -18.04 -26.30
N CYS A 23 -24.55 -17.58 -25.07
CA CYS A 23 -24.88 -18.49 -23.97
C CYS A 23 -26.34 -18.92 -24.14
N SER A 24 -26.58 -20.23 -24.32
CA SER A 24 -27.94 -20.78 -24.39
C SER A 24 -28.60 -20.70 -23.02
N PHE A 25 -29.63 -19.87 -22.90
CA PHE A 25 -30.51 -19.82 -21.75
C PHE A 25 -31.52 -20.97 -21.82
N ASP A 26 -31.50 -21.89 -20.86
CA ASP A 26 -32.49 -22.97 -20.74
C ASP A 26 -33.73 -22.45 -20.00
N ALA A 27 -34.74 -22.04 -20.77
CA ALA A 27 -36.00 -21.53 -20.25
C ALA A 27 -36.83 -22.59 -19.50
N SER A 28 -36.47 -23.88 -19.55
CA SER A 28 -37.17 -24.94 -18.80
C SER A 28 -36.96 -24.85 -17.28
N LYS A 29 -35.95 -24.10 -16.82
CA LYS A 29 -35.68 -23.83 -15.41
C LYS A 29 -36.45 -22.65 -14.84
N LEU A 30 -37.21 -21.92 -15.66
CA LEU A 30 -38.03 -20.81 -15.21
C LEU A 30 -39.31 -21.32 -14.56
N LYS A 31 -39.35 -21.40 -13.23
CA LYS A 31 -40.62 -21.48 -12.52
C LYS A 31 -41.28 -20.10 -12.54
N ILE A 32 -42.24 -19.94 -13.44
CA ILE A 32 -43.16 -18.80 -13.41
C ILE A 32 -44.00 -18.96 -12.14
N TRP A 33 -43.95 -17.94 -11.26
CA TRP A 33 -44.74 -17.89 -10.05
C TRP A 33 -46.23 -17.79 -10.41
N ASP A 34 -47.00 -18.87 -10.22
CA ASP A 34 -48.45 -18.86 -10.37
C ASP A 34 -49.10 -18.41 -9.05
N LYS A 35 -49.97 -17.41 -9.13
CA LYS A 35 -50.67 -16.82 -7.97
C LYS A 35 -51.74 -17.74 -7.38
N SER A 36 -51.98 -18.90 -7.97
CA SER A 36 -53.01 -19.86 -7.55
C SER A 36 -52.61 -20.74 -6.35
N ASP A 37 -51.33 -20.79 -5.96
CA ASP A 37 -50.83 -21.72 -4.93
C ASP A 37 -50.98 -21.24 -3.47
N ASN A 38 -51.55 -20.06 -3.22
CA ASN A 38 -51.68 -19.53 -1.85
C ASN A 38 -53.07 -19.78 -1.23
N GLN A 39 -53.43 -21.05 -1.09
CA GLN A 39 -54.40 -21.48 -0.09
C GLN A 39 -53.78 -22.54 0.82
N ASN A 40 -53.35 -22.06 2.00
CA ASN A 40 -52.94 -22.79 3.20
C ASN A 40 -51.44 -22.78 3.53
N ASN A 41 -51.20 -22.23 4.73
CA ASN A 41 -50.04 -22.41 5.60
C ASN A 41 -48.85 -21.44 5.45
N ASN A 42 -48.72 -20.62 6.51
CA ASN A 42 -47.54 -19.85 6.91
C ASN A 42 -46.29 -20.74 7.00
N LYS A 43 -45.59 -20.89 5.88
CA LYS A 43 -44.19 -21.27 5.83
C LYS A 43 -43.56 -20.60 4.63
N VAL A 44 -42.98 -19.43 4.86
CA VAL A 44 -41.97 -18.91 3.93
C VAL A 44 -40.74 -19.76 4.22
N GLU A 45 -40.59 -20.87 3.50
CA GLU A 45 -39.31 -21.55 3.44
C GLU A 45 -38.38 -20.61 2.69
N ASN A 46 -37.44 -20.02 3.43
CA ASN A 46 -36.34 -19.26 2.84
C ASN A 46 -35.71 -20.18 1.80
N ALA A 47 -35.79 -19.81 0.52
CA ALA A 47 -35.07 -20.48 -0.53
C ALA A 47 -33.59 -20.42 -0.15
N VAL A 48 -33.03 -21.57 0.24
CA VAL A 48 -31.58 -21.74 0.32
C VAL A 48 -31.11 -21.57 -1.12
N VAL A 49 -30.53 -20.42 -1.43
CA VAL A 49 -29.77 -20.27 -2.66
C VAL A 49 -28.55 -21.16 -2.45
N GLU A 50 -28.57 -22.35 -3.05
CA GLU A 50 -27.37 -23.16 -3.18
C GLU A 50 -26.38 -22.32 -3.97
N ASP A 51 -25.29 -21.94 -3.30
CA ASP A 51 -24.17 -21.23 -3.90
C ASP A 51 -23.52 -22.19 -4.91
N SER A 52 -23.96 -22.11 -6.15
CA SER A 52 -23.32 -22.85 -7.23
C SER A 52 -21.99 -22.16 -7.51
N ASP A 53 -20.88 -22.82 -7.19
CA ASP A 53 -19.51 -22.40 -7.55
C ASP A 53 -19.40 -22.28 -9.08
N ILE A 54 -19.79 -21.14 -9.63
CA ILE A 54 -19.59 -20.79 -11.03
C ILE A 54 -18.21 -20.13 -11.10
N SER A 55 -17.28 -20.76 -11.81
CA SER A 55 -15.95 -20.18 -12.04
C SER A 55 -16.04 -19.03 -13.05
N TYR A 56 -15.41 -17.90 -12.70
CA TYR A 56 -15.23 -16.75 -13.57
C TYR A 56 -13.75 -16.59 -13.93
N GLN A 57 -13.50 -15.99 -15.09
CA GLN A 57 -12.18 -15.49 -15.47
C GLN A 57 -12.30 -13.96 -15.52
N TRP A 58 -11.51 -13.28 -14.70
CA TRP A 58 -11.46 -11.83 -14.63
C TRP A 58 -10.17 -11.35 -15.28
N ASP A 59 -10.29 -10.33 -16.12
CA ASP A 59 -9.15 -9.70 -16.78
C ASP A 59 -9.47 -8.21 -17.02
N THR A 60 -8.43 -7.42 -17.23
CA THR A 60 -8.53 -5.98 -17.50
C THR A 60 -8.80 -5.70 -18.97
N VAL A 61 -9.62 -4.69 -19.25
CA VAL A 61 -9.70 -4.12 -20.60
C VAL A 61 -8.48 -3.21 -20.78
N SER A 62 -7.66 -3.48 -21.81
CA SER A 62 -6.44 -2.72 -22.07
C SER A 62 -6.73 -1.24 -22.36
N ILE A 63 -6.25 -0.38 -21.46
CA ILE A 63 -6.20 1.09 -21.56
C ILE A 63 -4.73 1.58 -21.39
N ASP A 64 -3.85 0.72 -20.87
CA ASP A 64 -2.41 0.95 -20.63
C ASP A 64 -2.09 2.13 -19.69
N GLY A 65 -2.64 2.09 -18.47
CA GLY A 65 -2.37 3.05 -17.40
C GLY A 65 -3.39 4.19 -17.32
N GLY A 66 -2.93 5.42 -17.04
CA GLY A 66 -3.77 6.63 -16.96
C GLY A 66 -3.89 7.26 -15.56
N GLY A 67 -3.42 6.58 -14.51
CA GLY A 67 -3.32 7.12 -13.15
C GLY A 67 -1.90 7.55 -12.76
N TYR A 68 -1.75 8.09 -11.55
CA TYR A 68 -0.44 8.49 -11.03
C TYR A 68 0.26 7.32 -10.31
N VAL A 69 1.35 6.83 -10.89
CA VAL A 69 2.32 5.94 -10.24
C VAL A 69 3.24 6.79 -9.38
N SER A 70 3.11 6.65 -8.06
CA SER A 70 3.75 7.53 -7.07
C SER A 70 5.15 7.05 -6.64
N GLY A 71 5.51 5.81 -6.95
CA GLY A 71 6.86 5.27 -6.70
C GLY A 71 7.11 3.95 -7.42
N ILE A 72 8.37 3.70 -7.76
CA ILE A 72 8.87 2.41 -8.27
C ILE A 72 10.09 2.04 -7.43
N VAL A 73 10.12 0.80 -6.93
CA VAL A 73 11.21 0.27 -6.11
C VAL A 73 11.74 -1.01 -6.75
N CYS A 74 13.05 -1.04 -6.99
CA CYS A 74 13.76 -2.20 -7.53
C CYS A 74 14.42 -2.95 -6.37
N ASN A 75 14.35 -4.28 -6.40
CA ASN A 75 15.15 -5.11 -5.50
C ASN A 75 16.63 -5.02 -5.91
N LYS A 76 17.54 -4.91 -4.95
CA LYS A 76 18.98 -4.74 -5.24
C LYS A 76 19.71 -6.06 -5.52
N THR A 77 19.13 -7.19 -5.11
CA THR A 77 19.75 -8.51 -5.17
C THR A 77 19.12 -9.47 -6.17
N GLU A 78 17.84 -9.29 -6.50
CA GLU A 78 17.13 -10.07 -7.51
C GLU A 78 16.90 -9.23 -8.77
N LYS A 79 17.67 -9.52 -9.82
CA LYS A 79 17.60 -8.78 -11.08
C LYS A 79 16.23 -8.93 -11.73
N GLY A 80 15.61 -7.79 -12.06
CA GLY A 80 14.32 -7.75 -12.75
C GLY A 80 13.13 -7.71 -11.81
N LEU A 81 13.34 -7.86 -10.49
CA LEU A 81 12.30 -7.71 -9.50
C LEU A 81 12.07 -6.22 -9.19
N MET A 82 10.88 -5.73 -9.55
CA MET A 82 10.48 -4.35 -9.35
C MET A 82 9.03 -4.28 -8.90
N TYR A 83 8.73 -3.29 -8.08
CA TYR A 83 7.39 -3.01 -7.60
C TYR A 83 7.01 -1.56 -7.88
N ALA A 84 5.74 -1.32 -8.16
CA ALA A 84 5.18 0.02 -8.34
C ALA A 84 4.06 0.25 -7.34
N ARG A 85 3.99 1.46 -6.78
CA ARG A 85 2.89 1.92 -5.92
C ARG A 85 2.15 3.07 -6.58
N THR A 86 0.86 3.17 -6.30
CA THR A 86 -0.02 4.17 -6.90
C THR A 86 -0.83 4.91 -5.86
N GLU A 87 -1.38 6.07 -6.24
CA GLU A 87 -2.16 6.89 -5.31
C GLU A 87 -3.53 6.28 -4.92
N LYS A 88 -4.20 5.56 -5.82
CA LYS A 88 -5.57 5.04 -5.61
C LYS A 88 -5.85 3.70 -6.30
N SER A 89 -4.85 3.05 -6.90
CA SER A 89 -5.03 1.84 -7.72
C SER A 89 -4.18 0.66 -7.23
N GLY A 90 -3.71 0.72 -5.98
CA GLY A 90 -2.97 -0.37 -5.35
C GLY A 90 -1.50 -0.40 -5.73
N ALA A 91 -0.93 -1.61 -5.66
CA ALA A 91 0.48 -1.89 -5.95
C ALA A 91 0.61 -3.01 -6.97
N PHE A 92 1.71 -2.97 -7.73
CA PHE A 92 2.00 -3.92 -8.80
C PHE A 92 3.42 -4.47 -8.69
N ARG A 93 3.61 -5.72 -9.09
CA ARG A 93 4.94 -6.33 -9.32
C ARG A 93 5.19 -6.44 -10.82
N TYR A 94 6.39 -6.11 -11.26
CA TYR A 94 6.79 -6.34 -12.64
C TYR A 94 7.11 -7.82 -12.87
N ASP A 95 6.45 -8.43 -13.86
CA ASP A 95 6.85 -9.70 -14.42
C ASP A 95 7.79 -9.45 -15.60
N SER A 96 9.07 -9.72 -15.38
CA SER A 96 10.11 -9.51 -16.41
C SER A 96 10.04 -10.50 -17.57
N GLU A 97 9.43 -11.67 -17.40
CA GLU A 97 9.30 -12.69 -18.43
C GLU A 97 8.21 -12.30 -19.43
N ASN A 98 7.02 -11.95 -18.91
CA ASN A 98 5.87 -11.55 -19.71
C ASN A 98 5.84 -10.04 -20.04
N LYS A 99 6.71 -9.25 -19.40
CA LYS A 99 6.83 -7.80 -19.56
C LYS A 99 5.56 -7.03 -19.18
N GLU A 100 4.92 -7.48 -18.11
CA GLU A 100 3.65 -6.93 -17.62
C GLU A 100 3.71 -6.59 -16.14
N TRP A 101 2.75 -5.81 -15.67
CA TRP A 101 2.58 -5.47 -14.27
C TRP A 101 1.43 -6.29 -13.69
N ILE A 102 1.73 -7.06 -12.64
CA ILE A 102 0.77 -7.91 -11.94
C ILE A 102 0.23 -7.13 -10.73
N CYS A 103 -1.09 -6.92 -10.65
CA CYS A 103 -1.72 -6.32 -9.49
C CYS A 103 -1.54 -7.21 -8.25
N MET A 104 -1.14 -6.61 -7.13
CA MET A 104 -0.91 -7.32 -5.87
C MET A 104 -2.00 -7.05 -4.82
N THR A 105 -3.03 -6.26 -5.17
CA THR A 105 -4.01 -5.70 -4.24
C THR A 105 -5.46 -6.06 -4.57
N ASP A 106 -5.71 -6.93 -5.56
CA ASP A 106 -7.06 -7.36 -5.94
C ASP A 106 -7.76 -8.22 -4.88
N PHE A 107 -7.04 -8.61 -3.83
CA PHE A 107 -7.62 -9.27 -2.65
C PHE A 107 -8.44 -8.31 -1.77
N LEU A 108 -8.26 -6.98 -1.93
CA LEU A 108 -8.98 -5.97 -1.15
C LEU A 108 -10.42 -5.84 -1.64
N SER A 109 -11.35 -5.78 -0.69
CA SER A 109 -12.76 -5.60 -0.99
C SER A 109 -13.12 -4.14 -1.31
N ALA A 110 -14.30 -3.91 -1.87
CA ALA A 110 -14.79 -2.56 -2.14
C ALA A 110 -14.92 -1.69 -0.86
N ASP A 111 -15.22 -2.33 0.28
CA ASP A 111 -15.31 -1.67 1.58
C ASP A 111 -13.95 -1.21 2.10
N GLU A 112 -12.85 -1.76 1.57
CA GLU A 112 -11.47 -1.43 1.93
C GLU A 112 -10.79 -0.57 0.86
N SER A 113 -11.56 0.12 0.03
CA SER A 113 -11.03 0.93 -1.08
C SER A 113 -10.02 2.00 -0.65
N GLY A 114 -10.08 2.47 0.61
CA GLY A 114 -9.06 3.37 1.17
C GLY A 114 -7.65 2.77 1.25
N LEU A 115 -7.53 1.43 1.32
CA LEU A 115 -6.26 0.70 1.35
C LEU A 115 -5.65 0.50 -0.05
N MET A 116 -6.37 0.85 -1.12
CA MET A 116 -5.81 0.92 -2.48
C MET A 116 -4.85 2.11 -2.65
N SER A 117 -4.82 3.04 -1.70
CA SER A 117 -3.83 4.11 -1.64
C SER A 117 -2.55 3.61 -0.99
N VAL A 118 -1.50 3.41 -1.79
CA VAL A 118 -0.23 2.83 -1.33
C VAL A 118 0.79 3.93 -1.10
N GLU A 119 1.07 4.20 0.17
CA GLU A 119 1.93 5.30 0.59
C GLU A 119 3.41 4.97 0.45
N SER A 120 3.80 3.72 0.74
CA SER A 120 5.18 3.29 0.60
C SER A 120 5.28 1.78 0.37
N ILE A 121 6.32 1.35 -0.31
CA ILE A 121 6.64 -0.05 -0.57
C ILE A 121 8.12 -0.31 -0.32
N ALA A 122 8.46 -1.45 0.28
CA ALA A 122 9.84 -1.87 0.52
C ALA A 122 10.02 -3.36 0.19
N THR A 123 11.10 -3.69 -0.53
CA THR A 123 11.49 -5.07 -0.87
C THR A 123 12.77 -5.44 -0.14
N ASP A 124 12.80 -6.66 0.39
CA ASP A 124 13.91 -7.16 1.20
C ASP A 124 15.07 -7.65 0.31
N ASN A 125 16.29 -7.18 0.56
CA ASN A 125 17.47 -7.59 -0.23
C ASN A 125 18.13 -8.88 0.30
N HIS A 126 17.76 -9.35 1.49
CA HIS A 126 18.21 -10.65 2.01
C HIS A 126 17.29 -11.78 1.59
N GLU A 127 15.98 -11.50 1.61
CA GLU A 127 14.91 -12.45 1.27
C GLU A 127 13.99 -11.81 0.21
N PRO A 128 14.36 -11.79 -1.09
CA PRO A 128 13.64 -11.05 -2.14
C PRO A 128 12.16 -11.39 -2.33
N ASN A 129 11.74 -12.57 -1.86
CA ASN A 129 10.33 -12.96 -1.78
C ASN A 129 9.52 -12.10 -0.80
N ARG A 130 10.18 -11.36 0.10
CA ARG A 130 9.54 -10.51 1.10
C ARG A 130 9.36 -9.07 0.62
N VAL A 131 8.14 -8.58 0.76
CA VAL A 131 7.76 -7.21 0.40
C VAL A 131 6.74 -6.66 1.41
N TYR A 132 6.82 -5.35 1.66
CA TYR A 132 5.94 -4.63 2.59
C TYR A 132 5.28 -3.47 1.88
N MET A 133 4.02 -3.19 2.20
CA MET A 133 3.33 -1.99 1.75
C MET A 133 2.60 -1.29 2.89
N ALA A 134 2.76 0.03 2.99
CA ALA A 134 1.98 0.88 3.88
C ALA A 134 0.81 1.46 3.09
N CYS A 135 -0.42 1.14 3.51
CA CYS A 135 -1.65 1.46 2.81
C CYS A 135 -2.58 2.32 3.66
N GLY A 136 -3.29 3.24 3.00
CA GLY A 136 -4.33 4.06 3.61
C GLY A 136 -4.54 5.38 2.89
N SER A 137 -5.74 5.94 3.07
CA SER A 137 -6.15 7.23 2.53
C SER A 137 -6.63 8.13 3.66
N LEU A 138 -6.18 9.38 3.67
CA LEU A 138 -6.68 10.35 4.65
C LEU A 138 -8.16 10.69 4.42
N GLU A 139 -8.68 10.48 3.21
CA GLU A 139 -10.10 10.70 2.86
C GLU A 139 -11.02 9.67 3.52
N SER A 140 -10.52 8.46 3.79
CA SER A 140 -11.30 7.38 4.42
C SER A 140 -11.63 7.67 5.89
N GLY A 141 -10.76 8.43 6.58
CA GLY A 141 -10.82 8.62 8.03
C GLY A 141 -10.47 7.38 8.84
N GLU A 142 -10.02 6.30 8.19
CA GLU A 142 -9.60 5.05 8.84
C GLU A 142 -8.09 5.04 9.13
N ASN A 143 -7.68 4.15 10.03
CA ASN A 143 -6.25 3.94 10.27
C ASN A 143 -5.60 3.23 9.08
N GLY A 144 -4.29 3.46 8.93
CA GLY A 144 -3.49 2.78 7.93
C GLY A 144 -3.18 1.34 8.31
N VAL A 145 -2.65 0.61 7.33
CA VAL A 145 -2.29 -0.79 7.46
C VAL A 145 -0.90 -1.00 6.87
N ILE A 146 -0.08 -1.80 7.55
CA ILE A 146 1.11 -2.38 6.93
C ILE A 146 0.76 -3.80 6.53
N PHE A 147 0.89 -4.10 5.24
CA PHE A 147 0.84 -5.47 4.73
C PHE A 147 2.25 -6.01 4.55
N ARG A 148 2.44 -7.29 4.87
CA ARG A 148 3.68 -8.04 4.63
C ARG A 148 3.37 -9.28 3.81
N SER A 149 4.14 -9.51 2.76
CA SER A 149 4.12 -10.72 1.96
C SER A 149 5.46 -11.45 2.08
N GLU A 150 5.43 -12.78 2.00
CA GLU A 150 6.61 -13.66 1.90
C GLU A 150 6.65 -14.40 0.55
N ASP A 151 5.84 -13.98 -0.43
CA ASP A 151 5.64 -14.65 -1.72
C ASP A 151 5.48 -13.65 -2.87
N TYR A 152 6.31 -12.61 -2.86
CA TYR A 152 6.38 -11.58 -3.91
C TYR A 152 5.04 -10.83 -4.14
N GLY A 153 4.27 -10.63 -3.07
CA GLY A 153 2.99 -9.92 -3.08
C GLY A 153 1.80 -10.76 -3.55
N SER A 154 1.92 -12.09 -3.55
CA SER A 154 0.83 -12.98 -3.98
C SER A 154 -0.18 -13.23 -2.86
N SER A 155 0.27 -13.22 -1.61
CA SER A 155 -0.55 -13.25 -0.39
C SER A 155 0.03 -12.32 0.68
N TRP A 156 -0.81 -11.89 1.62
CA TRP A 156 -0.47 -10.83 2.56
C TRP A 156 -0.92 -11.16 4.00
N GLU A 157 -0.02 -10.94 4.96
CA GLU A 157 -0.33 -10.74 6.37
C GLU A 157 -0.62 -9.26 6.61
N ARG A 158 -1.56 -8.97 7.54
CA ARG A 158 -2.07 -7.62 7.82
C ARG A 158 -1.70 -7.16 9.22
N PHE A 159 -1.19 -5.93 9.34
CA PHE A 159 -0.83 -5.29 10.60
C PHE A 159 -1.46 -3.90 10.70
N GLU A 160 -2.42 -3.74 11.63
CA GLU A 160 -3.15 -2.50 11.85
C GLU A 160 -2.26 -1.44 12.51
N LEU A 161 -2.34 -0.20 12.02
CA LEU A 161 -1.75 0.96 12.68
C LEU A 161 -2.79 1.66 13.56
N SER A 162 -2.31 2.51 14.47
CA SER A 162 -3.16 3.32 15.34
C SER A 162 -3.36 4.76 14.82
N PHE A 163 -3.00 5.01 13.56
CA PHE A 163 -3.02 6.32 12.90
C PHE A 163 -3.19 6.11 11.39
N PRO A 164 -3.66 7.11 10.64
CA PRO A 164 -3.89 6.99 9.20
C PRO A 164 -2.59 7.07 8.38
N CYS A 165 -2.56 6.36 7.25
CA CYS A 165 -1.62 6.60 6.15
C CYS A 165 -2.29 7.49 5.09
N GLY A 166 -1.50 8.16 4.25
CA GLY A 166 -2.02 9.03 3.19
C GLY A 166 -1.37 8.78 1.83
N GLY A 167 -1.63 7.62 1.23
CA GLY A 167 -1.10 7.26 -0.09
C GLY A 167 -1.61 8.15 -1.23
N ASP A 168 -2.74 8.83 -1.03
CA ASP A 168 -3.35 9.80 -1.95
C ASP A 168 -3.14 11.28 -1.55
N ALA A 169 -2.55 11.54 -0.39
CA ALA A 169 -2.38 12.89 0.13
C ALA A 169 -1.22 13.66 -0.55
N ALA A 170 -1.10 14.95 -0.25
CA ALA A 170 0.04 15.77 -0.68
C ALA A 170 1.37 15.15 -0.21
N GLY A 171 2.42 15.32 -1.01
CA GLY A 171 3.74 14.71 -0.78
C GLY A 171 3.82 13.19 -0.96
N ARG A 172 2.79 12.53 -1.51
CA ARG A 172 2.81 11.07 -1.79
C ARG A 172 3.91 10.62 -2.77
N GLY A 173 4.47 11.54 -3.57
CA GLY A 173 5.62 11.26 -4.44
C GLY A 173 6.96 11.26 -3.72
N SER A 174 7.02 11.73 -2.48
CA SER A 174 8.18 11.58 -1.59
C SER A 174 8.28 10.14 -1.11
N GLY A 175 9.48 9.69 -0.72
CA GLY A 175 9.64 8.31 -0.27
C GLY A 175 11.02 7.70 -0.53
N GLU A 176 11.21 6.44 -0.16
CA GLU A 176 10.22 5.55 0.48
C GLU A 176 10.16 5.73 2.01
N ARG A 177 8.94 5.76 2.58
CA ARG A 177 8.73 5.87 4.04
C ARG A 177 9.00 4.58 4.78
N LEU A 178 8.84 3.43 4.12
CA LEU A 178 9.28 2.13 4.61
C LEU A 178 10.72 1.88 4.19
N ALA A 179 11.56 1.46 5.13
CA ALA A 179 12.92 1.03 4.85
C ALA A 179 13.29 -0.21 5.67
N ILE A 180 13.87 -1.20 5.01
CA ILE A 180 14.38 -2.43 5.64
C ILE A 180 15.88 -2.25 5.85
N ASP A 181 16.38 -2.59 7.03
CA ASP A 181 17.81 -2.55 7.33
C ASP A 181 18.54 -3.57 6.44
N PRO A 182 19.52 -3.13 5.61
CA PRO A 182 20.21 -3.99 4.66
C PRO A 182 21.24 -4.92 5.31
N ASN A 183 21.53 -4.80 6.61
CA ASN A 183 22.40 -5.72 7.35
C ASN A 183 21.64 -6.58 8.36
N ASP A 184 20.44 -6.18 8.79
CA ASP A 184 19.56 -6.97 9.65
C ASP A 184 18.09 -6.82 9.23
N ASN A 185 17.65 -7.64 8.26
CA ASN A 185 16.31 -7.53 7.66
C ASN A 185 15.12 -7.78 8.61
N ARG A 186 15.37 -8.11 9.89
CA ARG A 186 14.34 -8.05 10.95
C ARG A 186 13.92 -6.63 11.27
N THR A 187 14.83 -5.67 11.08
CA THR A 187 14.66 -4.27 11.43
C THR A 187 14.08 -3.50 10.26
N ILE A 188 12.95 -2.83 10.52
CA ILE A 188 12.23 -2.06 9.52
C ILE A 188 11.78 -0.77 10.16
N TYR A 189 11.94 0.34 9.46
CA TYR A 189 11.41 1.63 9.88
C TYR A 189 10.26 2.06 8.98
N TYR A 190 9.33 2.81 9.57
CA TYR A 190 8.25 3.50 8.89
C TYR A 190 8.17 4.94 9.37
N GLY A 191 8.37 5.89 8.46
CA GLY A 191 8.20 7.31 8.71
C GLY A 191 6.74 7.72 8.54
N SER A 192 6.03 8.00 9.64
CA SER A 192 4.61 8.40 9.54
C SER A 192 4.44 9.87 9.17
N ARG A 193 3.21 10.24 8.77
CA ARG A 193 2.82 11.63 8.51
C ARG A 193 2.74 12.47 9.77
N SER A 194 2.17 11.92 10.84
CA SER A 194 1.82 12.68 12.06
C SER A 194 1.98 11.90 13.37
N ALA A 195 2.49 10.67 13.33
CA ALA A 195 2.58 9.76 14.48
C ALA A 195 4.02 9.37 14.87
N GLY A 196 5.02 10.10 14.39
CA GLY A 196 6.44 9.87 14.67
C GLY A 196 7.11 8.81 13.78
N LEU A 197 8.34 8.45 14.13
CA LEU A 197 9.09 7.37 13.50
C LEU A 197 8.73 6.04 14.17
N TRP A 198 8.42 5.01 13.39
CA TRP A 198 8.08 3.68 13.87
C TRP A 198 9.13 2.66 13.47
N LYS A 199 9.32 1.65 14.31
CA LYS A 199 10.27 0.57 14.11
C LYS A 199 9.62 -0.78 14.40
N SER A 200 9.93 -1.76 13.56
CA SER A 200 9.78 -3.19 13.84
C SER A 200 11.16 -3.83 14.02
N SER A 201 11.23 -4.90 14.79
CA SER A 201 12.44 -5.72 14.99
C SER A 201 12.15 -7.21 14.85
N ASP A 202 11.01 -7.55 14.22
CA ASP A 202 10.50 -8.90 14.07
C ASP A 202 9.87 -9.12 12.69
N TYR A 203 10.49 -8.54 11.65
CA TYR A 203 10.04 -8.63 10.26
C TYR A 203 8.66 -7.99 10.05
N GLY A 204 8.40 -6.83 10.65
CA GLY A 204 7.17 -6.07 10.46
C GLY A 204 5.95 -6.65 11.16
N LYS A 205 6.11 -7.62 12.08
CA LYS A 205 5.00 -8.26 12.80
C LYS A 205 4.48 -7.40 13.94
N THR A 206 5.37 -6.69 14.62
CA THR A 206 5.03 -5.71 15.64
C THR A 206 5.77 -4.41 15.37
N TRP A 207 5.12 -3.31 15.73
CA TRP A 207 5.59 -1.96 15.48
C TRP A 207 5.51 -1.13 16.76
N SER A 208 6.55 -0.34 17.00
CA SER A 208 6.63 0.59 18.13
C SER A 208 7.19 1.92 17.70
N VAL A 209 6.70 3.01 18.28
CA VAL A 209 7.27 4.34 18.10
C VAL A 209 8.71 4.38 18.62
N VAL A 210 9.57 5.13 17.94
CA VAL A 210 10.96 5.39 18.32
C VAL A 210 10.98 6.65 19.20
N PRO A 211 11.06 6.53 20.54
CA PRO A 211 10.85 7.65 21.46
C PRO A 211 11.99 8.67 21.45
N SER A 212 13.13 8.35 20.84
CA SER A 212 14.24 9.28 20.67
C SER A 212 14.10 10.16 19.42
N PHE A 213 13.14 9.88 18.53
CA PHE A 213 12.84 10.68 17.34
C PHE A 213 11.61 11.56 17.59
N ASN A 214 11.83 12.77 18.10
CA ASN A 214 10.77 13.60 18.68
C ASN A 214 10.21 14.67 17.73
N THR A 215 10.09 14.35 16.44
CA THR A 215 9.47 15.24 15.45
C THR A 215 8.74 14.46 14.35
N THR A 216 7.77 15.12 13.72
CA THR A 216 7.18 14.73 12.44
C THR A 216 7.37 15.82 11.39
N GLY A 217 8.11 16.87 11.70
CA GLY A 217 8.16 18.09 10.88
C GLY A 217 6.98 19.03 11.16
N ASN A 218 7.00 20.17 10.49
CA ASN A 218 6.05 21.27 10.70
C ASN A 218 5.36 21.73 9.40
N PHE A 219 5.59 21.03 8.28
CA PHE A 219 5.03 21.39 6.99
C PHE A 219 3.81 20.52 6.62
N ALA A 220 2.74 21.20 6.22
CA ALA A 220 1.52 20.60 5.69
C ALA A 220 1.12 21.24 4.37
N GLN A 221 0.56 20.44 3.47
CA GLN A 221 -0.01 20.88 2.20
C GLN A 221 -1.38 20.23 2.01
N ASP A 222 -2.35 21.00 1.48
CA ASP A 222 -3.73 20.53 1.29
C ASP A 222 -4.37 19.93 2.55
N SER A 223 -4.03 20.51 3.72
CA SER A 223 -4.45 20.05 5.05
C SER A 223 -3.90 18.67 5.47
N ALA A 224 -2.91 18.16 4.76
CA ALA A 224 -2.20 16.92 5.11
C ALA A 224 -0.77 17.23 5.56
N ASP A 225 -0.39 16.73 6.73
CA ASP A 225 1.01 16.74 7.16
C ASP A 225 1.85 15.89 6.19
N ILE A 226 3.02 16.40 5.83
CA ILE A 226 3.96 15.65 4.97
C ILE A 226 4.76 14.66 5.82
N GLY A 227 5.19 15.02 7.03
CA GLY A 227 5.76 14.05 7.97
C GLY A 227 7.22 13.67 7.72
N ILE A 228 7.54 12.46 8.16
CA ILE A 228 8.82 11.79 7.89
C ILE A 228 8.71 11.08 6.53
N MET A 229 9.47 11.55 5.54
CA MET A 229 9.29 11.15 4.14
C MET A 229 10.09 9.92 3.75
N TRP A 230 11.31 9.77 4.27
CA TRP A 230 12.18 8.66 3.91
C TRP A 230 13.11 8.26 5.05
N ILE A 231 13.55 7.00 5.02
CA ILE A 231 14.61 6.45 5.87
C ILE A 231 15.66 5.83 4.95
N ALA A 232 16.93 6.15 5.20
CA ALA A 232 18.06 5.63 4.44
C ALA A 232 19.09 5.01 5.38
N PHE A 233 19.52 3.79 5.05
CA PHE A 233 20.55 3.05 5.77
C PHE A 233 21.89 3.16 5.05
N ASP A 234 22.93 3.56 5.79
CA ASP A 234 24.31 3.45 5.32
C ASP A 234 24.78 2.02 5.53
N GLU A 235 24.57 1.18 4.51
CA GLU A 235 24.88 -0.26 4.53
C GLU A 235 26.32 -0.56 4.97
N GLN A 236 27.27 0.35 4.72
CA GLN A 236 28.69 0.16 5.09
C GLN A 236 28.95 0.32 6.59
N SER A 237 28.01 0.91 7.32
CA SER A 237 28.11 1.11 8.77
C SER A 237 27.69 -0.12 9.60
N GLY A 238 27.24 -1.19 8.94
CA GLY A 238 26.89 -2.46 9.56
C GLY A 238 27.65 -3.63 8.93
N THR A 239 27.31 -4.83 9.39
CA THR A 239 27.77 -6.10 8.81
C THR A 239 26.62 -7.08 8.84
N ASP A 240 26.54 -7.95 7.84
CA ASP A 240 25.49 -8.98 7.72
C ASP A 240 25.19 -9.69 9.07
N GLY A 241 23.90 -9.72 9.42
CA GLY A 241 23.36 -10.25 10.68
C GLY A 241 23.45 -9.31 11.88
N SER A 242 23.97 -8.08 11.72
CA SER A 242 24.06 -7.05 12.77
C SER A 242 23.38 -5.76 12.33
N PRO A 243 22.78 -4.97 13.24
CA PRO A 243 22.11 -3.72 12.88
C PRO A 243 23.04 -2.74 12.17
N THR A 244 22.51 -2.05 11.16
CA THR A 244 23.17 -0.91 10.54
C THR A 244 23.25 0.26 11.53
N LEU A 245 24.45 0.82 11.74
CA LEU A 245 24.67 1.85 12.76
C LEU A 245 24.20 3.23 12.31
N ASN A 246 24.59 3.64 11.10
CA ASN A 246 24.29 4.94 10.54
C ASN A 246 22.95 4.89 9.80
N ILE A 247 21.98 5.65 10.28
CA ILE A 247 20.63 5.73 9.72
C ILE A 247 20.27 7.20 9.56
N TYR A 248 19.65 7.55 8.43
CA TYR A 248 19.21 8.91 8.14
C TYR A 248 17.70 8.94 7.91
N ALA A 249 17.06 10.04 8.30
CA ALA A 249 15.64 10.26 8.06
C ALA A 249 15.39 11.68 7.54
N GLY A 250 14.59 11.80 6.50
CA GLY A 250 14.14 13.08 5.94
C GLY A 250 12.81 13.49 6.51
N VAL A 251 12.72 14.73 6.97
CA VAL A 251 11.55 15.29 7.64
C VAL A 251 11.10 16.56 6.92
N ALA A 252 9.79 16.69 6.72
CA ALA A 252 9.20 17.87 6.10
C ALA A 252 9.10 19.00 7.13
N ASP A 253 10.24 19.69 7.29
CA ASP A 253 10.42 20.81 8.20
C ASP A 253 10.89 22.02 7.37
N VAL A 254 10.32 23.19 7.60
CA VAL A 254 10.69 24.42 6.87
C VAL A 254 11.64 25.33 7.66
N ASP A 255 11.91 25.02 8.93
CA ASP A 255 12.79 25.78 9.82
C ASP A 255 14.27 25.36 9.69
N GLY A 256 14.57 24.30 8.91
CA GLY A 256 15.92 23.88 8.54
C GLY A 256 16.38 22.54 9.12
N ASN A 257 15.63 21.98 10.08
CA ASN A 257 15.93 20.66 10.68
C ASN A 257 15.31 19.53 9.84
N THR A 258 15.80 19.35 8.61
CA THR A 258 15.13 18.51 7.60
C THR A 258 15.74 17.13 7.44
N ILE A 259 16.95 16.90 7.97
CA ILE A 259 17.62 15.61 7.97
C ILE A 259 18.03 15.28 9.39
N TYR A 260 17.77 14.06 9.81
CA TYR A 260 18.19 13.51 11.10
C TYR A 260 19.11 12.32 10.87
N LYS A 261 20.10 12.15 11.76
CA LYS A 261 21.06 11.05 11.71
C LYS A 261 21.11 10.33 13.06
N SER A 262 21.17 9.01 13.00
CA SER A 262 21.63 8.16 14.08
C SER A 262 22.99 7.56 13.72
N GLU A 263 23.87 7.42 14.71
CA GLU A 263 25.17 6.73 14.60
C GLU A 263 25.23 5.47 15.47
N ASN A 264 24.07 5.05 16.02
CA ASN A 264 23.97 3.96 16.98
C ASN A 264 22.71 3.12 16.75
N ALA A 265 22.39 2.83 15.49
CA ALA A 265 21.29 1.96 15.07
C ALA A 265 19.90 2.45 15.52
N GLY A 266 19.71 3.77 15.57
CA GLY A 266 18.46 4.43 15.90
C GLY A 266 18.19 4.59 17.40
N ILE A 267 19.19 4.38 18.27
CA ILE A 267 19.04 4.60 19.71
C ILE A 267 18.89 6.11 20.00
N THR A 268 19.75 6.94 19.42
CA THR A 268 19.67 8.41 19.47
C THR A 268 19.68 9.00 18.07
N TRP A 269 19.11 10.20 17.95
CA TRP A 269 18.98 10.93 16.70
C TRP A 269 19.33 12.39 16.92
N ASP A 270 20.13 12.95 16.01
CA ASP A 270 20.52 14.36 15.99
C ASP A 270 20.14 14.97 14.63
N SER A 271 19.69 16.22 14.61
CA SER A 271 19.46 16.92 13.35
C SER A 271 20.79 17.30 12.70
N ILE A 272 20.84 17.22 11.38
CA ILE A 272 21.90 17.78 10.56
C ILE A 272 21.43 19.15 10.11
N ASP A 273 22.19 20.20 10.46
CA ASP A 273 21.96 21.52 9.89
C ASP A 273 22.35 21.49 8.41
N THR A 274 21.35 21.70 7.56
CA THR A 274 21.53 21.71 6.10
C THR A 274 21.82 23.11 5.57
N GLU A 275 21.65 24.16 6.39
CA GLU A 275 21.63 25.57 5.97
C GLU A 275 20.58 25.87 4.86
N LEU A 276 19.57 25.01 4.69
CA LEU A 276 18.56 25.09 3.61
C LEU A 276 17.14 25.33 4.15
N ALA A 277 16.95 26.36 4.98
CA ALA A 277 15.63 26.76 5.45
C ALA A 277 14.66 27.02 4.29
N GLY A 278 13.40 26.59 4.44
CA GLY A 278 12.36 26.67 3.41
C GLY A 278 12.35 25.54 2.38
N TYR A 279 13.31 24.60 2.42
CA TYR A 279 13.35 23.41 1.58
C TYR A 279 13.37 22.15 2.45
N TYR A 280 12.75 21.06 1.98
CA TYR A 280 12.85 19.75 2.60
C TYR A 280 13.16 18.66 1.56
N PRO A 281 13.92 17.61 1.91
CA PRO A 281 14.35 16.58 0.98
C PRO A 281 13.24 15.56 0.74
N VAL A 282 12.83 15.36 -0.51
CA VAL A 282 11.73 14.43 -0.83
C VAL A 282 12.18 12.97 -1.00
N GLN A 283 13.48 12.74 -1.26
CA GLN A 283 14.11 11.44 -1.46
C GLN A 283 15.59 11.52 -1.05
N ALA A 284 16.22 10.38 -0.79
CA ALA A 284 17.67 10.28 -0.54
C ALA A 284 18.22 8.94 -1.03
N GLU A 285 19.48 8.94 -1.44
CA GLU A 285 20.26 7.76 -1.81
C GLU A 285 21.73 7.99 -1.45
N PHE A 286 22.45 6.93 -1.10
CA PHE A 286 23.89 6.97 -0.88
C PHE A 286 24.64 6.89 -2.20
N SER A 287 25.68 7.70 -2.37
CA SER A 287 26.63 7.54 -3.47
C SER A 287 27.46 6.26 -3.32
N GLU A 288 28.04 5.79 -4.44
CA GLU A 288 28.87 4.57 -4.47
C GLU A 288 30.06 4.60 -3.48
N ASN A 289 30.49 5.78 -3.07
CA ASN A 289 31.61 5.99 -2.15
C ASN A 289 31.17 6.26 -0.69
N GLY A 290 29.89 6.04 -0.36
CA GLY A 290 29.27 6.55 0.87
C GLY A 290 29.09 8.06 0.82
#